data_AF-A0A8C5A1K4-F1
#
_entry.id   AF-A0A8C5A1K4-F1
#
_cell.length_a   1.000
_cell.length_b   1.000
_cell.length_c   1.000
_cell.angle_alpha   90.00
_cell.angle_beta   90.00
_cell.angle_gamma   90.00
#
_symmetry.space_group_name_H-M   'P 1'
#
loop_
_entity.id
_entity.type
_entity.pdbx_description
1 polymer ?
#
loop_
_entity_poly.entity_id
_entity_poly.type
_entity_poly.pdbx_seq_one_letter_code
_entity_poly.pdbx_strand_id
1 'polypeptide(L)'
;MRRIRANAIAILTVAWILGTFYYLWQDNKPQTSPSSASQPRAAGARIHGQKGSSGRLEIHREDRTIPLILMGGFEEKAYLAGKQMKPGEDPYREHAFNLQESNRLGSERAIRDTRHYRCASVNYDADLPPTSVIITFHNEARSTLLRTIKSVLMRSPASLVQEIILIDDFSSDPEDCQLLSQIQKVHCLRNGRREGLIRSRVRGANAASAPVLTFLDSHCEVNADWLQPMIQRVKEDHTRVVSPIIDVISLDNLAYLAASADLRGGFDWSLHFKWEQIPIEQKMARSDPTLPIRTPVIAGGIFVMEKNWFNHLGQYDTHMDIWGGENFELSFRVWMCGGSLEILPCSRVGHVFRKRHPYDFPEGNALTYIKNTRRAAEVWMDEYKQYYYSARPSAQGKAYGSIAERTALRRKLNCKPFRWYMENVYPELRVISVCLFPRLSPLVCVGVCVWAWACVCVCVCVCVCVCVCVCVCVWLLLLLLSWQYVVLLGNTNGILQIQMMRGTDGKTQKVMKRNKKTDRERERERERERERERERERERERERERERERERERERERDERLDRTV
;
A
#
# COMPACT_ATOMS: atom_id res chain seq x y z
N MET A 1 9.98 10.43 -54.51
CA MET A 1 9.69 10.02 -53.11
C MET A 1 9.13 11.13 -52.19
N ARG A 2 9.42 12.42 -52.37
CA ARG A 2 8.85 13.49 -51.49
C ARG A 2 7.37 13.82 -51.76
N ARG A 3 6.91 13.82 -53.02
CA ARG A 3 5.49 14.08 -53.38
C ARG A 3 4.51 12.98 -52.89
N ILE A 4 4.94 11.71 -52.90
CA ILE A 4 4.10 10.59 -52.44
C ILE A 4 3.84 10.66 -50.92
N ARG A 5 4.82 11.14 -50.15
CA ARG A 5 4.66 11.31 -48.69
C ARG A 5 3.76 12.49 -48.32
N ALA A 6 3.80 13.57 -49.09
CA ALA A 6 2.90 14.72 -48.88
C ALA A 6 1.43 14.34 -49.17
N ASN A 7 1.19 13.58 -50.24
CA ASN A 7 -0.16 13.14 -50.60
C ASN A 7 -0.73 12.14 -49.58
N ALA A 8 0.10 11.25 -49.01
CA ALA A 8 -0.35 10.33 -47.96
C ALA A 8 -0.74 11.05 -46.66
N ILE A 9 0.00 12.10 -46.29
CA ILE A 9 -0.31 12.91 -45.10
C ILE A 9 -1.61 13.70 -45.33
N ALA A 10 -1.80 14.27 -46.52
CA ALA A 10 -3.03 14.99 -46.86
C ALA A 10 -4.27 14.08 -46.87
N ILE A 11 -4.15 12.83 -47.35
CA ILE A 11 -5.25 11.87 -47.33
C ILE A 11 -5.61 11.46 -45.89
N LEU A 12 -4.59 11.24 -45.04
CA LEU A 12 -4.81 10.87 -43.65
C LEU A 12 -5.42 12.01 -42.83
N THR A 13 -5.04 13.26 -43.09
CA THR A 13 -5.65 14.41 -42.41
C THR A 13 -7.10 14.63 -42.85
N VAL A 14 -7.41 14.47 -44.14
CA VAL A 14 -8.80 14.55 -44.64
C VAL A 14 -9.67 13.42 -44.07
N ALA A 15 -9.14 12.19 -44.01
CA ALA A 15 -9.86 11.07 -43.40
C ALA A 15 -10.14 11.29 -41.90
N TRP A 16 -9.19 11.88 -41.18
CA TRP A 16 -9.35 12.20 -39.75
C TRP A 16 -10.39 13.31 -39.52
N ILE A 17 -10.40 14.35 -40.36
CA ILE A 17 -11.40 15.43 -40.31
C ILE A 17 -12.80 14.90 -40.65
N LEU A 18 -12.94 14.07 -41.68
CA LEU A 18 -14.23 13.47 -42.04
C LEU A 18 -14.75 12.52 -40.95
N GLY A 19 -13.87 11.74 -40.32
CA GLY A 19 -14.23 10.85 -39.21
C GLY A 19 -14.70 11.62 -37.96
N THR A 20 -14.04 12.73 -37.63
CA THR A 20 -14.47 13.59 -36.52
C THR A 20 -15.79 14.32 -36.82
N PHE A 21 -15.99 14.76 -38.06
CA PHE A 21 -17.27 15.37 -38.47
C PHE A 21 -18.43 14.35 -38.46
N TYR A 22 -18.18 13.12 -38.92
CA TYR A 22 -19.18 12.04 -38.85
C TYR A 22 -19.54 11.70 -37.40
N TYR A 23 -18.54 11.62 -36.51
CA TYR A 23 -18.75 11.33 -35.10
C TYR A 23 -19.58 12.44 -34.41
N LEU A 24 -19.26 13.70 -34.68
CA LEU A 24 -20.01 14.85 -34.16
C LEU A 24 -21.42 14.97 -34.76
N TRP A 25 -21.61 14.56 -36.01
CA TRP A 25 -22.95 14.52 -36.64
C TRP A 25 -23.84 13.41 -36.07
N GLN A 26 -23.24 12.26 -35.73
CA GLN A 26 -23.98 11.13 -35.15
C GLN A 26 -24.47 11.42 -33.73
N ASP A 27 -23.71 12.19 -32.95
CA ASP A 27 -24.06 12.61 -31.58
C ASP A 27 -25.16 13.69 -31.54
N ASN A 28 -25.39 14.38 -32.66
CA ASN A 28 -26.32 15.52 -32.74
C ASN A 28 -27.69 15.19 -33.37
N LYS A 29 -28.03 13.90 -33.56
CA LYS A 29 -29.39 13.52 -33.98
C LYS A 29 -30.35 13.50 -32.77
N PRO A 30 -31.41 14.32 -32.75
CA PRO A 30 -32.42 14.23 -31.71
C PRO A 30 -33.17 12.89 -31.81
N GLN A 31 -33.25 12.16 -30.69
CA GLN A 31 -33.99 10.90 -30.62
C GLN A 31 -35.50 11.17 -30.72
N THR A 32 -36.12 10.67 -31.77
CA THR A 32 -37.57 10.64 -31.95
C THR A 32 -38.13 9.35 -31.34
N SER A 33 -38.99 9.51 -30.34
CA SER A 33 -39.77 8.42 -29.74
C SER A 33 -40.79 7.88 -30.75
N PRO A 34 -40.91 6.56 -30.98
CA PRO A 34 -41.94 6.05 -31.86
C PRO A 34 -43.29 6.02 -31.13
N SER A 35 -44.22 6.81 -31.66
CA SER A 35 -45.65 6.78 -31.36
C SER A 35 -46.31 5.52 -31.92
N SER A 36 -47.33 5.08 -31.19
CA SER A 36 -48.21 3.95 -31.47
C SER A 36 -48.90 4.05 -32.83
N ALA A 37 -48.73 3.03 -33.68
CA ALA A 37 -49.56 2.78 -34.85
C ALA A 37 -50.31 1.45 -34.70
N SER A 38 -51.57 1.50 -35.11
CA SER A 38 -52.68 0.59 -34.85
C SER A 38 -52.91 -0.48 -35.93
N GLN A 39 -53.38 -1.66 -35.48
CA GLN A 39 -54.29 -2.65 -36.13
C GLN A 39 -53.76 -3.64 -37.20
N PRO A 40 -54.43 -4.80 -37.47
CA PRO A 40 -55.75 -5.26 -36.99
C PRO A 40 -55.83 -6.69 -36.39
N ARG A 41 -57.03 -6.98 -35.86
CA ARG A 41 -57.53 -8.21 -35.25
C ARG A 41 -57.57 -9.42 -36.19
N ALA A 42 -57.31 -10.61 -35.65
CA ALA A 42 -57.97 -11.86 -36.06
C ALA A 42 -58.18 -12.77 -34.83
N ALA A 43 -59.35 -13.41 -34.78
CA ALA A 43 -59.91 -14.15 -33.65
C ALA A 43 -59.50 -15.63 -33.63
N GLY A 44 -59.57 -16.28 -32.46
CA GLY A 44 -59.72 -17.74 -32.39
C GLY A 44 -59.18 -18.45 -31.15
N ALA A 45 -60.10 -18.83 -30.26
CA ALA A 45 -60.13 -20.03 -29.42
C ALA A 45 -59.13 -20.24 -28.25
N ARG A 46 -59.74 -20.59 -27.11
CA ARG A 46 -59.17 -21.06 -25.84
C ARG A 46 -58.52 -22.45 -26.01
N ILE A 47 -57.48 -22.76 -25.23
CA ILE A 47 -57.27 -24.02 -24.47
C ILE A 47 -56.12 -23.83 -23.46
N HIS A 48 -56.28 -24.43 -22.27
CA HIS A 48 -55.36 -24.46 -21.14
C HIS A 48 -53.99 -25.10 -21.45
N GLY A 49 -52.93 -24.59 -20.79
CA GLY A 49 -51.67 -25.33 -20.62
C GLY A 49 -50.46 -24.48 -20.20
N GLN A 50 -50.10 -24.59 -18.91
CA GLN A 50 -48.77 -24.36 -18.30
C GLN A 50 -47.89 -23.19 -18.79
N LYS A 51 -47.83 -22.12 -17.98
CA LYS A 51 -46.77 -21.09 -18.01
C LYS A 51 -45.47 -21.65 -17.43
N GLY A 52 -44.46 -21.84 -18.29
CA GLY A 52 -43.06 -21.66 -17.94
C GLY A 52 -42.59 -20.34 -18.53
N SER A 53 -42.44 -19.29 -17.71
CA SER A 53 -41.88 -18.01 -18.15
C SER A 53 -40.62 -17.69 -17.36
N SER A 54 -39.50 -17.76 -18.08
CA SER A 54 -38.27 -17.04 -17.79
C SER A 54 -38.60 -15.57 -17.49
N GLY A 55 -38.58 -15.22 -16.21
CA GLY A 55 -38.75 -13.86 -15.72
C GLY A 55 -37.39 -13.20 -15.58
N ARG A 56 -37.14 -12.23 -16.45
CA ARG A 56 -36.07 -11.23 -16.32
C ARG A 56 -36.28 -10.53 -14.98
N LEU A 57 -35.41 -10.81 -14.01
CA LEU A 57 -35.40 -10.13 -12.71
C LEU A 57 -35.07 -8.65 -12.97
N GLU A 58 -36.05 -7.77 -12.80
CA GLU A 58 -35.78 -6.36 -12.58
C GLU A 58 -35.01 -6.24 -11.26
N ILE A 59 -33.76 -5.77 -11.36
CA ILE A 59 -32.92 -5.47 -10.21
C ILE A 59 -33.56 -4.26 -9.51
N HIS A 60 -34.31 -4.54 -8.44
CA HIS A 60 -34.73 -3.51 -7.49
C HIS A 60 -33.49 -2.77 -6.98
N ARG A 61 -33.45 -1.47 -7.25
CA ARG A 61 -32.52 -0.52 -6.64
C ARG A 61 -32.97 -0.34 -5.19
N GLU A 62 -32.49 -1.20 -4.30
CA GLU A 62 -32.70 -1.03 -2.86
C GLU A 62 -32.19 0.35 -2.42
N ASP A 63 -33.04 1.04 -1.68
CA ASP A 63 -32.82 2.37 -1.14
C ASP A 63 -31.62 2.33 -0.19
N ARG A 64 -30.55 3.06 -0.52
CA ARG A 64 -29.27 3.05 0.20
C ARG A 64 -29.32 3.99 1.41
N THR A 65 -30.33 3.83 2.25
CA THR A 65 -30.48 4.52 3.53
C THR A 65 -30.28 3.51 4.64
N ILE A 66 -29.54 3.86 5.70
CA ILE A 66 -29.49 3.02 6.90
C ILE A 66 -30.94 2.88 7.38
N PRO A 67 -31.49 1.66 7.54
CA PRO A 67 -32.83 1.52 8.09
C PRO A 67 -32.88 2.30 9.40
N LEU A 68 -33.91 3.13 9.62
CA LEU A 68 -34.05 3.94 10.84
C LEU A 68 -33.81 3.12 12.12
N ILE A 69 -34.13 1.82 12.05
CA ILE A 69 -33.89 0.78 13.03
C ILE A 69 -32.41 0.70 13.49
N LEU A 70 -31.44 0.78 12.58
CA LEU A 70 -30.01 0.67 12.88
C LEU A 70 -29.44 1.94 13.54
N MET A 71 -30.06 3.09 13.28
CA MET A 71 -29.68 4.36 13.90
C MET A 71 -30.20 4.47 15.33
N GLY A 72 -31.20 3.66 15.71
CA GLY A 72 -31.80 3.71 17.04
C GLY A 72 -32.31 5.12 17.36
N GLY A 73 -31.87 5.67 18.50
CA GLY A 73 -32.13 7.05 18.94
C GLY A 73 -31.03 8.06 18.61
N PHE A 74 -30.05 7.71 17.77
CA PHE A 74 -28.90 8.57 17.49
C PHE A 74 -29.28 9.78 16.62
N GLU A 75 -29.07 10.99 17.13
CA GLU A 75 -29.30 12.23 16.40
C GLU A 75 -28.01 12.74 15.72
N GLU A 76 -27.82 12.37 14.45
CA GLU A 76 -26.63 12.76 13.67
C GLU A 76 -26.41 14.28 13.63
N LYS A 77 -27.46 15.06 13.39
CA LYS A 77 -27.34 16.53 13.32
C LYS A 77 -26.85 17.12 14.64
N ALA A 78 -27.37 16.63 15.77
CA ALA A 78 -26.94 17.06 17.09
C ALA A 78 -25.49 16.65 17.37
N TYR A 79 -25.13 15.41 17.03
CA TYR A 79 -23.76 14.90 17.17
C TYR A 79 -22.74 15.76 16.41
N LEU A 80 -23.02 16.08 15.14
CA LEU A 80 -22.14 16.92 14.33
C LEU A 80 -22.14 18.38 14.79
N ALA A 81 -23.30 18.91 15.23
CA ALA A 81 -23.41 20.28 15.73
C ALA A 81 -22.63 20.51 17.03
N GLY A 82 -22.42 19.48 17.85
CA GLY A 82 -21.65 19.60 19.08
C GLY A 82 -20.16 19.94 18.90
N LYS A 83 -19.60 19.78 17.68
CA LYS A 83 -18.23 20.20 17.34
C LYS A 83 -18.17 20.91 16.00
N GLN A 84 -18.75 22.10 15.94
CA GLN A 84 -18.58 22.97 14.78
C GLN A 84 -17.29 23.79 14.88
N MET A 85 -16.64 23.91 13.73
CA MET A 85 -15.50 24.78 13.54
C MET A 85 -15.93 26.25 13.60
N LYS A 86 -15.17 27.10 14.29
CA LYS A 86 -15.52 28.53 14.37
C LYS A 86 -15.20 29.23 13.05
N PRO A 87 -16.00 30.21 12.61
CA PRO A 87 -15.70 31.00 11.42
C PRO A 87 -14.30 31.62 11.50
N GLY A 88 -13.50 31.44 10.44
CA GLY A 88 -12.15 32.02 10.34
C GLY A 88 -11.01 31.19 10.95
N GLU A 89 -11.29 30.05 11.58
CA GLU A 89 -10.23 29.13 12.02
C GLU A 89 -9.55 28.42 10.83
N ASP A 90 -8.33 27.91 11.03
CA ASP A 90 -7.67 27.05 10.05
C ASP A 90 -8.29 25.64 10.07
N PRO A 91 -8.92 25.17 8.96
CA PRO A 91 -9.60 23.88 8.94
C PRO A 91 -8.66 22.68 9.09
N TYR A 92 -7.35 22.87 8.92
CA TYR A 92 -6.35 21.80 9.06
C TYR A 92 -5.73 21.72 10.44
N ARG A 93 -5.94 22.71 11.32
CA ARG A 93 -5.20 22.87 12.59
C ARG A 93 -5.34 21.66 13.51
N GLU A 94 -6.56 21.18 13.71
CA GLU A 94 -6.84 20.16 14.74
C GLU A 94 -6.65 18.73 14.24
N HIS A 95 -7.00 18.44 12.98
CA HIS A 95 -7.03 17.06 12.48
C HIS A 95 -6.07 16.78 11.31
N ALA A 96 -5.32 17.79 10.84
CA ALA A 96 -4.36 17.69 9.73
C ALA A 96 -4.98 17.28 8.38
N PHE A 97 -6.27 17.53 8.20
CA PHE A 97 -7.03 17.50 6.95
C PHE A 97 -8.12 18.58 7.02
N ASN A 98 -8.74 18.92 5.89
CA ASN A 98 -9.76 19.96 5.82
C ASN A 98 -11.06 19.55 6.54
N LEU A 99 -11.21 19.97 7.79
CA LEU A 99 -12.40 19.68 8.61
C LEU A 99 -13.67 20.29 8.01
N GLN A 100 -13.58 21.49 7.45
CA GLN A 100 -14.72 22.19 6.86
C GLN A 100 -15.33 21.39 5.70
N GLU A 101 -14.50 20.88 4.79
CA GLU A 101 -14.98 20.02 3.70
C GLU A 101 -15.52 18.68 4.23
N SER A 102 -14.90 18.10 5.26
CA SER A 102 -15.42 16.88 5.89
C SER A 102 -16.81 17.06 6.51
N ASN A 103 -17.07 18.21 7.14
CA ASN A 103 -18.34 18.54 7.77
C ASN A 103 -19.44 18.89 6.74
N ARG A 104 -19.06 19.41 5.57
CA ARG A 104 -19.99 19.69 4.46
C ARG A 104 -20.53 18.40 3.82
N LEU A 105 -19.76 17.32 3.89
CA LEU A 105 -20.12 16.04 3.31
C LEU A 105 -21.07 15.25 4.21
N GLY A 106 -22.12 14.70 3.61
CA GLY A 106 -23.01 13.78 4.31
C GLY A 106 -22.26 12.52 4.79
N SER A 107 -22.64 12.01 5.96
CA SER A 107 -22.07 10.78 6.52
C SER A 107 -22.34 9.53 5.68
N GLU A 108 -23.37 9.57 4.82
CA GLU A 108 -23.79 8.51 3.91
C GLU A 108 -23.41 8.78 2.44
N ARG A 109 -22.48 9.71 2.19
CA ARG A 109 -22.14 10.13 0.83
C ARG A 109 -21.83 8.94 -0.09
N ALA A 110 -22.29 9.03 -1.33
CA ALA A 110 -21.93 8.07 -2.36
C ALA A 110 -20.45 8.22 -2.71
N ILE A 111 -19.75 7.09 -2.84
CA ILE A 111 -18.38 7.03 -3.34
C ILE A 111 -18.36 6.20 -4.63
N ARG A 112 -17.37 6.46 -5.48
CA ARG A 112 -17.18 5.71 -6.72
C ARG A 112 -16.72 4.29 -6.41
N ASP A 113 -17.28 3.31 -7.12
CA ASP A 113 -16.73 1.96 -7.13
C ASP A 113 -15.39 1.95 -7.89
N THR A 114 -14.31 1.69 -7.15
CA THR A 114 -12.93 1.68 -7.65
C THR A 114 -12.41 0.26 -7.89
N ARG A 115 -13.25 -0.76 -7.70
CA ARG A 115 -12.89 -2.16 -7.94
C ARG A 115 -12.71 -2.41 -9.44
N HIS A 116 -11.93 -3.44 -9.75
CA HIS A 116 -11.82 -3.92 -11.12
C HIS A 116 -13.16 -4.54 -11.55
N TYR A 117 -13.59 -4.36 -12.80
CA TYR A 117 -14.92 -4.82 -13.28
C TYR A 117 -15.15 -6.33 -13.06
N ARG A 118 -14.09 -7.14 -13.10
CA ARG A 118 -14.15 -8.59 -12.81
C ARG A 118 -14.49 -8.94 -11.35
N CYS A 119 -14.29 -8.01 -10.41
CA CYS A 119 -14.62 -8.25 -9.00
C CYS A 119 -16.12 -8.47 -8.77
N ALA A 120 -16.98 -7.90 -9.63
CA ALA A 120 -18.42 -8.12 -9.56
C ALA A 120 -18.84 -9.56 -9.94
N SER A 121 -17.96 -10.32 -10.57
CA SER A 121 -18.19 -11.71 -10.95
C SER A 121 -17.54 -12.72 -10.00
N VAL A 122 -16.86 -12.23 -8.94
CA VAL A 122 -16.28 -13.10 -7.90
C VAL A 122 -17.39 -13.49 -6.94
N ASN A 123 -17.63 -14.78 -6.79
CA ASN A 123 -18.60 -15.32 -5.84
C ASN A 123 -17.89 -15.67 -4.53
N TYR A 124 -18.56 -15.41 -3.41
CA TYR A 124 -18.09 -15.76 -2.07
C TYR A 124 -19.06 -16.74 -1.44
N ASP A 125 -18.60 -17.48 -0.44
CA ASP A 125 -19.42 -18.42 0.30
C ASP A 125 -20.60 -17.72 1.00
N ALA A 126 -21.74 -18.41 1.12
CA ALA A 126 -22.91 -17.86 1.82
C ALA A 126 -22.76 -17.90 3.35
N ASP A 127 -21.96 -18.83 3.88
CA ASP A 127 -21.73 -19.11 5.30
C ASP A 127 -20.41 -18.49 5.81
N LEU A 128 -20.11 -17.25 5.41
CA LEU A 128 -18.94 -16.54 5.91
C LEU A 128 -19.07 -16.24 7.42
N PRO A 129 -17.99 -16.43 8.21
CA PRO A 129 -18.02 -16.15 9.64
C PRO A 129 -18.16 -14.64 9.91
N PRO A 130 -18.88 -14.24 10.98
CA PRO A 130 -19.02 -12.83 11.32
C PRO A 130 -17.70 -12.28 11.89
N THR A 131 -17.58 -10.95 11.87
CA THR A 131 -16.41 -10.22 12.36
C THR A 131 -16.80 -9.12 13.35
N SER A 132 -15.92 -8.88 14.32
CA SER A 132 -15.94 -7.70 15.18
C SER A 132 -15.02 -6.65 14.55
N VAL A 133 -15.59 -5.50 14.19
CA VAL A 133 -14.84 -4.38 13.61
C VAL A 133 -14.30 -3.51 14.73
N ILE A 134 -13.00 -3.36 14.84
CA ILE A 134 -12.31 -2.61 15.88
C ILE A 134 -11.79 -1.31 15.29
N ILE A 135 -12.29 -0.19 15.81
CA ILE A 135 -11.87 1.16 15.41
C ILE A 135 -11.32 1.86 16.64
N THR A 136 -10.02 2.14 16.64
CA THR A 136 -9.37 2.91 17.70
C THR A 136 -9.26 4.36 17.28
N PHE A 137 -9.48 5.31 18.18
CA PHE A 137 -9.34 6.72 17.86
C PHE A 137 -8.88 7.55 19.07
N HIS A 138 -8.28 8.71 18.77
CA HIS A 138 -7.91 9.72 19.75
C HIS A 138 -8.12 11.09 19.11
N ASN A 139 -9.05 11.89 19.65
CA ASN A 139 -9.40 13.22 19.14
C ASN A 139 -9.67 13.25 17.61
N GLU A 140 -10.45 12.29 17.12
CA GLU A 140 -10.87 12.25 15.71
C GLU A 140 -11.99 13.26 15.45
N ALA A 141 -12.11 13.76 14.22
CA ALA A 141 -13.26 14.58 13.86
C ALA A 141 -14.55 13.76 13.89
N ARG A 142 -15.60 14.30 14.50
CA ARG A 142 -16.92 13.64 14.56
C ARG A 142 -17.44 13.24 13.17
N SER A 143 -17.21 14.06 12.15
CA SER A 143 -17.65 13.77 10.77
C SER A 143 -16.92 12.60 10.13
N THR A 144 -15.60 12.45 10.29
CA THR A 144 -14.83 11.32 9.76
C THR A 144 -15.13 10.03 10.53
N LEU A 145 -15.22 10.11 11.86
CA LEU A 145 -15.51 8.96 12.71
C LEU A 145 -16.90 8.38 12.40
N LEU A 146 -17.94 9.23 12.37
CA LEU A 146 -19.29 8.81 12.03
C LEU A 146 -19.37 8.22 10.61
N ARG A 147 -18.71 8.85 9.64
CA ARG A 147 -18.70 8.38 8.25
C ARG A 147 -17.99 7.03 8.10
N THR A 148 -16.96 6.77 8.90
CA THR A 148 -16.32 5.45 8.96
C THR A 148 -17.31 4.38 9.42
N ILE A 149 -17.99 4.61 10.55
CA ILE A 149 -18.97 3.68 11.13
C ILE A 149 -20.13 3.44 10.16
N LYS A 150 -20.73 4.51 9.63
CA LYS A 150 -21.84 4.42 8.68
C LYS A 150 -21.44 3.71 7.40
N SER A 151 -20.22 3.93 6.88
CA SER A 151 -19.74 3.22 5.70
C SER A 151 -19.68 1.71 5.93
N VAL A 152 -19.22 1.27 7.12
CA VAL A 152 -19.18 -0.15 7.50
C VAL A 152 -20.60 -0.72 7.57
N LEU A 153 -21.52 -0.06 8.26
CA LEU A 153 -22.90 -0.52 8.42
C LEU A 153 -23.64 -0.60 7.09
N MET A 154 -23.38 0.34 6.17
CA MET A 154 -24.10 0.45 4.90
C MET A 154 -23.58 -0.45 3.78
N ARG A 155 -22.29 -0.80 3.81
CA ARG A 155 -21.61 -1.48 2.70
C ARG A 155 -21.10 -2.87 3.09
N SER A 156 -21.61 -3.39 4.20
CA SER A 156 -21.32 -4.75 4.67
C SER A 156 -22.63 -5.51 4.87
N PRO A 157 -22.70 -6.80 4.53
CA PRO A 157 -23.85 -7.62 4.89
C PRO A 157 -24.09 -7.61 6.39
N ALA A 158 -25.34 -7.38 6.80
CA ALA A 158 -25.69 -7.26 8.23
C ALA A 158 -25.36 -8.52 9.04
N SER A 159 -25.37 -9.71 8.43
CA SER A 159 -24.98 -10.97 9.07
C SER A 159 -23.48 -11.07 9.38
N LEU A 160 -22.63 -10.36 8.64
CA LEU A 160 -21.17 -10.42 8.81
C LEU A 160 -20.64 -9.44 9.85
N VAL A 161 -21.33 -8.33 10.10
CA VAL A 161 -20.93 -7.39 11.14
C VAL A 161 -21.58 -7.82 12.45
N GLN A 162 -20.83 -8.51 13.31
CA GLN A 162 -21.30 -8.88 14.65
C GLN A 162 -21.47 -7.61 15.50
N GLU A 163 -20.44 -6.78 15.50
CA GLU A 163 -20.31 -5.59 16.34
C GLU A 163 -19.23 -4.65 15.78
N ILE A 164 -19.33 -3.37 16.14
CA ILE A 164 -18.32 -2.35 15.92
C ILE A 164 -17.85 -1.87 17.29
N ILE A 165 -16.61 -2.18 17.65
CA ILE A 165 -16.00 -1.79 18.92
C ILE A 165 -15.16 -0.54 18.70
N LEU A 166 -15.65 0.59 19.21
CA LEU A 166 -14.93 1.85 19.24
C LEU A 166 -14.07 1.90 20.49
N ILE A 167 -12.75 2.02 20.32
CA ILE A 167 -11.82 2.24 21.43
C ILE A 167 -11.42 3.71 21.44
N ASP A 168 -11.98 4.45 22.39
CA ASP A 168 -11.59 5.84 22.65
C ASP A 168 -10.33 5.86 23.51
N ASP A 169 -9.21 6.17 22.87
CA ASP A 169 -7.89 6.23 23.50
C ASP A 169 -7.66 7.57 24.20
N PHE A 170 -8.51 7.86 25.19
CA PHE A 170 -8.41 9.04 26.05
C PHE A 170 -8.53 10.37 25.27
N SER A 171 -9.55 10.48 24.42
CA SER A 171 -9.90 11.75 23.76
C SER A 171 -10.31 12.81 24.79
N SER A 172 -10.12 14.09 24.47
CA SER A 172 -10.46 15.21 25.35
C SER A 172 -11.96 15.28 25.65
N ASP A 173 -12.78 14.88 24.67
CA ASP A 173 -14.24 14.82 24.78
C ASP A 173 -14.73 13.36 24.79
N PRO A 174 -15.23 12.84 25.93
CA PRO A 174 -15.80 11.49 26.01
C PRO A 174 -17.07 11.30 25.16
N GLU A 175 -17.80 12.38 24.85
CA GLU A 175 -19.07 12.30 24.11
C GLU A 175 -18.86 11.87 22.65
N ASP A 176 -17.66 12.10 22.09
CA ASP A 176 -17.29 11.63 20.75
C ASP A 176 -17.55 10.13 20.58
N CYS A 177 -17.33 9.34 21.65
CA CYS A 177 -17.54 7.90 21.69
C CYS A 177 -18.92 7.53 22.26
N GLN A 178 -19.31 8.16 23.37
CA GLN A 178 -20.51 7.77 24.13
C GLN A 178 -21.79 7.94 23.30
N LEU A 179 -21.92 9.05 22.57
CA LEU A 179 -23.11 9.30 21.74
C LEU A 179 -23.23 8.27 20.61
N LEU A 180 -22.11 7.83 20.03
CA LEU A 180 -22.11 6.82 18.96
C LEU A 180 -22.58 5.43 19.42
N SER A 181 -22.53 5.13 20.72
CA SER A 181 -23.04 3.86 21.27
C SER A 181 -24.56 3.69 21.16
N GLN A 182 -25.28 4.76 20.82
CA GLN A 182 -26.71 4.72 20.53
C GLN A 182 -27.02 4.07 19.17
N ILE A 183 -26.02 3.98 18.28
CA ILE A 183 -26.13 3.29 16.99
C ILE A 183 -26.09 1.79 17.23
N GLN A 184 -27.00 1.03 16.61
CA GLN A 184 -27.07 -0.41 16.76
C GLN A 184 -25.73 -1.07 16.37
N LYS A 185 -25.31 -2.07 17.15
CA LYS A 185 -24.03 -2.80 17.04
C LYS A 185 -22.78 -2.01 17.42
N VAL A 186 -22.87 -0.73 17.77
CA VAL A 186 -21.72 0.09 18.15
C VAL A 186 -21.50 0.02 19.67
N HIS A 187 -20.32 -0.39 20.10
CA HIS A 187 -19.91 -0.44 21.49
C HIS A 187 -18.74 0.51 21.73
N CYS A 188 -18.91 1.43 22.68
CA CYS A 188 -17.86 2.37 23.06
C CYS A 188 -17.07 1.83 24.27
N LEU A 189 -15.75 1.73 24.16
CA LEU A 189 -14.83 1.43 25.26
C LEU A 189 -13.79 2.55 25.38
N ARG A 190 -13.86 3.31 26.48
CA ARG A 190 -12.92 4.42 26.73
C ARG A 190 -11.75 3.99 27.62
N ASN A 191 -10.52 4.35 27.26
CA ASN A 191 -9.32 4.20 28.08
C ASN A 191 -9.28 5.27 29.19
N GLY A 192 -8.85 4.87 30.39
CA GLY A 192 -8.70 5.79 31.53
C GLY A 192 -7.48 6.72 31.43
N ARG A 193 -6.56 6.43 30.51
CA ARG A 193 -5.38 7.22 30.14
C ARG A 193 -5.02 6.94 28.70
N ARG A 194 -4.15 7.77 28.11
CA ARG A 194 -3.68 7.57 26.73
C ARG A 194 -2.73 6.38 26.64
N GLU A 195 -3.22 5.28 26.08
CA GLU A 195 -2.49 4.03 25.94
C GLU A 195 -1.77 3.94 24.59
N GLY A 196 -2.29 4.58 23.54
CA GLY A 196 -1.79 4.48 22.18
C GLY A 196 -2.58 3.48 21.32
N LEU A 197 -2.37 3.57 20.00
CA LEU A 197 -3.00 2.73 18.99
C LEU A 197 -2.86 1.23 19.30
N ILE A 198 -1.64 0.83 19.64
CA ILE A 198 -1.23 -0.57 19.74
C ILE A 198 -1.96 -1.27 20.90
N ARG A 199 -1.88 -0.68 22.11
CA ARG A 199 -2.56 -1.18 23.31
C ARG A 199 -4.08 -1.07 23.19
N SER A 200 -4.58 -0.02 22.53
CA SER A 200 -6.01 0.14 22.25
C SER A 200 -6.56 -0.95 21.32
N ARG A 201 -5.82 -1.33 20.26
CA ARG A 201 -6.20 -2.44 19.39
C ARG A 201 -6.22 -3.78 20.12
N VAL A 202 -5.26 -4.01 21.01
CA VAL A 202 -5.25 -5.20 21.88
C VAL A 202 -6.47 -5.23 22.80
N ARG A 203 -6.83 -4.09 23.41
CA ARG A 203 -8.06 -3.99 24.23
C ARG A 203 -9.31 -4.32 23.42
N GLY A 204 -9.42 -3.79 22.20
CA GLY A 204 -10.54 -4.11 21.30
C GLY A 204 -10.59 -5.58 20.90
N ALA A 205 -9.44 -6.18 20.58
CA ALA A 205 -9.35 -7.60 20.25
C ALA A 205 -9.75 -8.52 21.41
N ASN A 206 -9.41 -8.13 22.65
CA ASN A 206 -9.82 -8.86 23.85
C ASN A 206 -11.32 -8.75 24.12
N ALA A 207 -11.93 -7.60 23.82
CA ALA A 207 -13.37 -7.37 24.00
C ALA A 207 -14.23 -7.99 22.88
N ALA A 208 -13.66 -8.19 21.68
CA ALA A 208 -14.37 -8.77 20.54
C ALA A 208 -14.98 -10.13 20.83
N SER A 209 -16.23 -10.35 20.42
CA SER A 209 -16.96 -11.61 20.56
C SER A 209 -16.89 -12.50 19.31
N ALA A 210 -16.66 -11.92 18.12
CA ALA A 210 -16.64 -12.66 16.86
C ALA A 210 -15.33 -13.47 16.67
N PRO A 211 -15.36 -14.52 15.83
CA PRO A 211 -14.18 -15.33 15.50
C PRO A 211 -13.17 -14.59 14.60
N VAL A 212 -13.61 -13.57 13.85
CA VAL A 212 -12.74 -12.80 12.96
C VAL A 212 -12.63 -11.35 13.45
N LEU A 213 -11.42 -10.81 13.47
CA LEU A 213 -11.13 -9.42 13.81
C LEU A 213 -10.92 -8.60 12.53
N THR A 214 -11.58 -7.45 12.44
CA THR A 214 -11.35 -6.47 11.37
C THR A 214 -10.90 -5.16 11.99
N PHE A 215 -9.68 -4.72 11.70
CA PHE A 215 -9.16 -3.44 12.18
C PHE A 215 -9.35 -2.37 11.11
N LEU A 216 -9.84 -1.20 11.53
CA LEU A 216 -9.98 -0.01 10.71
C LEU A 216 -9.46 1.21 11.46
N ASP A 217 -8.86 2.15 10.74
CA ASP A 217 -8.59 3.48 11.27
C ASP A 217 -9.88 4.32 11.28
N SER A 218 -9.90 5.38 12.10
CA SER A 218 -11.10 6.20 12.39
C SER A 218 -11.50 7.19 11.30
N HIS A 219 -10.80 7.18 10.17
CA HIS A 219 -10.98 8.10 9.04
C HIS A 219 -10.91 7.33 7.72
N CYS A 220 -11.76 6.30 7.64
CA CYS A 220 -11.88 5.41 6.51
C CYS A 220 -13.27 5.46 5.88
N GLU A 221 -13.36 5.13 4.58
CA GLU A 221 -14.63 4.88 3.91
C GLU A 221 -14.53 3.59 3.12
N VAL A 222 -15.22 2.54 3.58
CA VAL A 222 -15.19 1.23 2.93
C VAL A 222 -16.00 1.25 1.62
N ASN A 223 -15.57 0.54 0.59
CA ASN A 223 -16.28 0.50 -0.70
C ASN A 223 -17.27 -0.69 -0.77
N ALA A 224 -17.98 -0.82 -1.89
CA ALA A 224 -18.92 -1.92 -2.12
C ALA A 224 -18.22 -3.30 -2.04
N ASP A 225 -18.88 -4.25 -1.39
CA ASP A 225 -18.43 -5.64 -1.14
C ASP A 225 -16.97 -5.76 -0.68
N TRP A 226 -16.53 -4.82 0.15
CA TRP A 226 -15.16 -4.79 0.65
C TRP A 226 -14.86 -5.96 1.60
N LEU A 227 -15.86 -6.41 2.37
CA LEU A 227 -15.65 -7.30 3.52
C LEU A 227 -15.55 -8.76 3.11
N GLN A 228 -16.46 -9.22 2.25
CA GLN A 228 -16.58 -10.61 1.80
C GLN A 228 -15.26 -11.18 1.24
N PRO A 229 -14.52 -10.49 0.34
CA PRO A 229 -13.23 -10.99 -0.12
C PRO A 229 -12.22 -11.20 1.00
N MET A 230 -12.21 -10.36 2.03
CA MET A 230 -11.28 -10.51 3.16
C MET A 230 -11.66 -11.68 4.06
N ILE A 231 -12.94 -11.79 4.43
CA ILE A 231 -13.41 -12.87 5.30
C ILE A 231 -13.26 -14.24 4.61
N GLN A 232 -13.53 -14.32 3.31
CA GLN A 232 -13.34 -15.54 2.52
C GLN A 232 -11.89 -16.08 2.65
N ARG A 233 -10.89 -15.20 2.50
CA ARG A 233 -9.48 -15.60 2.55
C ARG A 233 -9.05 -16.12 3.92
N VAL A 234 -9.58 -15.51 4.99
CA VAL A 234 -9.32 -15.94 6.37
C VAL A 234 -10.07 -17.23 6.71
N LYS A 235 -11.29 -17.43 6.17
CA LYS A 235 -12.04 -18.69 6.30
C LYS A 235 -11.29 -19.87 5.65
N GLU A 236 -10.75 -19.66 4.46
CA GLU A 236 -9.99 -20.69 3.74
C GLU A 236 -8.70 -21.11 4.44
N ASP A 237 -8.08 -20.19 5.17
CA ASP A 237 -6.83 -20.43 5.90
C ASP A 237 -6.71 -19.39 7.01
N HIS A 238 -6.94 -19.85 8.24
CA HIS A 238 -6.96 -19.00 9.43
C HIS A 238 -5.62 -18.32 9.72
N THR A 239 -4.52 -18.74 9.09
CA THR A 239 -3.18 -18.15 9.27
C THR A 239 -2.94 -16.91 8.41
N ARG A 240 -3.84 -16.63 7.45
CA ARG A 240 -3.74 -15.46 6.56
C ARG A 240 -4.17 -14.19 7.26
N VAL A 241 -3.39 -13.14 7.06
CA VAL A 241 -3.76 -11.77 7.41
C VAL A 241 -3.92 -11.00 6.12
N VAL A 242 -5.07 -10.38 5.93
CA VAL A 242 -5.43 -9.78 4.64
C VAL A 242 -5.76 -8.32 4.79
N SER A 243 -5.36 -7.53 3.80
CA SER A 243 -5.63 -6.10 3.71
C SER A 243 -6.32 -5.76 2.39
N PRO A 244 -7.16 -4.71 2.35
CA PRO A 244 -7.70 -4.19 1.11
C PRO A 244 -6.63 -3.44 0.31
N ILE A 245 -6.93 -3.10 -0.94
CA ILE A 245 -6.28 -1.93 -1.54
C ILE A 245 -6.79 -0.68 -0.82
N ILE A 246 -5.84 0.11 -0.32
CA ILE A 246 -6.14 1.34 0.40
C ILE A 246 -6.19 2.49 -0.61
N ASP A 247 -7.40 2.92 -0.93
CA ASP A 247 -7.67 4.08 -1.78
C ASP A 247 -7.39 5.38 -1.01
N VAL A 248 -7.19 6.48 -1.73
CA VAL A 248 -6.85 7.77 -1.15
C VAL A 248 -8.11 8.61 -0.98
N ILE A 249 -8.40 9.05 0.24
CA ILE A 249 -9.31 10.16 0.48
C ILE A 249 -8.45 11.42 0.61
N SER A 250 -8.63 12.35 -0.33
CA SER A 250 -7.87 13.60 -0.37
C SER A 250 -8.03 14.40 0.93
N LEU A 251 -6.91 14.85 1.49
CA LEU A 251 -6.92 15.67 2.72
C LEU A 251 -7.50 17.07 2.51
N ASP A 252 -7.62 17.54 1.26
CA ASP A 252 -8.04 18.91 0.95
C ASP A 252 -9.53 19.01 0.63
N ASN A 253 -10.02 18.13 -0.24
CA ASN A 253 -11.39 18.17 -0.76
C ASN A 253 -12.17 16.87 -0.48
N LEU A 254 -11.57 15.93 0.25
CA LEU A 254 -12.15 14.65 0.63
C LEU A 254 -12.61 13.80 -0.56
N ALA A 255 -12.10 14.07 -1.78
CA ALA A 255 -12.37 13.24 -2.94
C ALA A 255 -11.84 11.82 -2.74
N TYR A 256 -12.66 10.82 -3.09
CA TYR A 256 -12.29 9.41 -3.04
C TYR A 256 -11.59 9.03 -4.35
N LEU A 257 -10.29 8.73 -4.26
CA LEU A 257 -9.41 8.50 -5.39
C LEU A 257 -8.87 7.05 -5.38
N ALA A 258 -9.03 6.35 -6.51
CA ALA A 258 -8.55 4.98 -6.64
C ALA A 258 -7.02 4.91 -6.54
N ALA A 259 -6.52 4.01 -5.70
CA ALA A 259 -5.12 3.62 -5.69
C ALA A 259 -4.84 2.55 -6.76
N SER A 260 -3.57 2.45 -7.16
CA SER A 260 -3.11 1.44 -8.11
C SER A 260 -3.22 0.04 -7.50
N ALA A 261 -3.79 -0.90 -8.26
CA ALA A 261 -3.88 -2.31 -7.88
C ALA A 261 -2.57 -3.09 -8.07
N ASP A 262 -1.53 -2.43 -8.60
CA ASP A 262 -0.21 -3.02 -8.83
C ASP A 262 0.78 -2.66 -7.71
N LEU A 263 0.29 -2.24 -6.54
CA LEU A 263 1.12 -1.87 -5.39
C LEU A 263 1.05 -2.95 -4.31
N ARG A 264 2.22 -3.23 -3.71
CA ARG A 264 2.36 -4.01 -2.47
C ARG A 264 3.13 -3.19 -1.44
N GLY A 265 3.04 -3.57 -0.17
CA GLY A 265 3.82 -2.94 0.89
C GLY A 265 5.29 -3.36 0.83
N GLY A 266 6.18 -2.41 1.06
CA GLY A 266 7.61 -2.62 1.17
C GLY A 266 8.22 -1.68 2.22
N PHE A 267 9.52 -1.80 2.43
CA PHE A 267 10.24 -0.93 3.35
C PHE A 267 11.71 -0.77 2.95
N ASP A 268 12.35 0.25 3.49
CA ASP A 268 13.80 0.41 3.44
C ASP A 268 14.46 -0.02 4.76
N TRP A 269 15.79 -0.12 4.77
CA TRP A 269 16.52 -0.53 5.97
C TRP A 269 16.30 0.40 7.17
N SER A 270 15.81 1.62 7.00
CA SER A 270 15.45 2.51 8.12
C SER A 270 14.13 2.13 8.80
N LEU A 271 13.50 1.02 8.37
CA LEU A 271 12.15 0.59 8.72
C LEU A 271 11.14 1.71 8.46
N HIS A 272 11.21 2.31 7.27
CA HIS A 272 10.19 3.24 6.77
C HIS A 272 9.31 2.52 5.75
N PHE A 273 7.99 2.60 5.92
CA PHE A 273 7.03 1.95 5.04
C PHE A 273 6.94 2.69 3.72
N LYS A 274 6.87 1.95 2.61
CA LYS A 274 6.65 2.50 1.27
C LYS A 274 5.76 1.57 0.46
N TRP A 275 5.03 2.16 -0.48
CA TRP A 275 4.35 1.39 -1.52
C TRP A 275 5.33 1.08 -2.65
N GLU A 276 5.43 -0.18 -3.02
CA GLU A 276 6.27 -0.65 -4.12
C GLU A 276 5.43 -1.27 -5.21
N GLN A 277 5.84 -1.11 -6.46
CA GLN A 277 5.20 -1.85 -7.55
C GLN A 277 5.51 -3.33 -7.41
N ILE A 278 4.51 -4.16 -7.73
CA ILE A 278 4.71 -5.61 -7.85
C ILE A 278 5.83 -5.87 -8.88
N PRO A 279 6.80 -6.74 -8.57
CA PRO A 279 7.87 -7.11 -9.50
C PRO A 279 7.31 -7.51 -10.87
N ILE A 280 8.00 -7.12 -11.95
CA ILE A 280 7.53 -7.33 -13.33
C ILE A 280 7.21 -8.81 -13.58
N GLU A 281 8.04 -9.72 -13.07
CA GLU A 281 7.83 -11.17 -13.20
C GLU A 281 6.52 -11.63 -12.56
N GLN A 282 6.24 -11.19 -11.32
CA GLN A 282 4.99 -11.48 -10.61
C GLN A 282 3.80 -10.83 -11.32
N LYS A 283 3.97 -9.60 -11.84
CA LYS A 283 2.94 -8.89 -12.59
C LYS A 283 2.60 -9.60 -13.90
N MET A 284 3.59 -10.11 -14.63
CA MET A 284 3.39 -10.85 -15.89
C MET A 284 2.80 -12.24 -15.67
N ALA A 285 3.13 -12.90 -14.55
CA ALA A 285 2.54 -14.18 -14.17
C ALA A 285 1.05 -14.07 -13.78
N ARG A 286 0.58 -12.86 -13.44
CA ARG A 286 -0.77 -12.60 -12.96
C ARG A 286 -1.73 -12.39 -14.14
N SER A 287 -2.41 -13.45 -14.55
CA SER A 287 -3.42 -13.41 -15.63
C SER A 287 -4.77 -12.83 -15.18
N ASP A 288 -5.12 -13.00 -13.90
CA ASP A 288 -6.35 -12.49 -13.32
C ASP A 288 -6.10 -11.33 -12.33
N PRO A 289 -6.58 -10.11 -12.65
CA PRO A 289 -6.37 -8.94 -11.81
C PRO A 289 -7.09 -8.98 -10.45
N THR A 290 -7.99 -9.94 -10.23
CA THR A 290 -8.72 -10.11 -8.96
C THR A 290 -7.94 -10.92 -7.92
N LEU A 291 -6.90 -11.66 -8.34
CA LEU A 291 -6.18 -12.57 -7.45
C LEU A 291 -5.44 -11.83 -6.33
N PRO A 292 -5.36 -12.43 -5.12
CA PRO A 292 -4.60 -11.90 -3.99
C PRO A 292 -3.13 -11.63 -4.33
N ILE A 293 -2.56 -10.57 -3.76
CA ILE A 293 -1.17 -10.19 -3.91
C ILE A 293 -0.45 -10.42 -2.59
N ARG A 294 0.58 -11.27 -2.57
CA ARG A 294 1.41 -11.43 -1.38
C ARG A 294 2.24 -10.16 -1.14
N THR A 295 2.24 -9.70 0.12
CA THR A 295 2.93 -8.47 0.51
C THR A 295 3.95 -8.74 1.62
N PRO A 296 5.21 -8.28 1.50
CA PRO A 296 6.19 -8.39 2.58
C PRO A 296 5.73 -7.78 3.90
N VAL A 297 5.07 -6.62 3.81
CA VAL A 297 4.60 -5.85 4.96
C VAL A 297 3.24 -5.23 4.65
N ILE A 298 2.39 -5.06 5.67
CA ILE A 298 1.15 -4.29 5.56
C ILE A 298 1.35 -2.85 6.06
N ALA A 299 0.50 -1.92 5.62
CA ALA A 299 0.50 -0.56 6.16
C ALA A 299 0.16 -0.53 7.66
N GLY A 300 -0.62 -1.50 8.13
CA GLY A 300 -0.98 -1.67 9.54
C GLY A 300 -2.31 -1.05 9.94
N GLY A 301 -2.80 -0.04 9.23
CA GLY A 301 -4.07 0.64 9.51
C GLY A 301 -5.32 -0.25 9.35
N ILE A 302 -5.34 -1.06 8.29
CA ILE A 302 -6.53 -1.79 7.84
C ILE A 302 -6.18 -3.23 7.50
N PHE A 303 -6.71 -4.19 8.26
CA PHE A 303 -6.51 -5.62 8.00
C PHE A 303 -7.55 -6.49 8.71
N VAL A 304 -7.67 -7.73 8.26
CA VAL A 304 -8.55 -8.77 8.80
C VAL A 304 -7.72 -10.00 9.16
N MET A 305 -8.03 -10.60 10.31
CA MET A 305 -7.32 -11.77 10.85
C MET A 305 -8.23 -12.59 11.77
N GLU A 306 -8.03 -13.90 11.82
CA GLU A 306 -8.74 -14.76 12.77
C GLU A 306 -8.30 -14.47 14.23
N LYS A 307 -9.26 -14.44 15.16
CA LYS A 307 -9.04 -14.00 16.54
C LYS A 307 -8.11 -14.95 17.31
N ASN A 308 -8.30 -16.26 17.19
CA ASN A 308 -7.45 -17.23 17.87
C ASN A 308 -6.02 -17.19 17.34
N TRP A 309 -5.82 -16.91 16.05
CA TRP A 309 -4.52 -16.74 15.41
C TRP A 309 -3.83 -15.46 15.89
N PHE A 310 -4.58 -14.35 16.00
CA PHE A 310 -4.07 -13.12 16.63
C PHE A 310 -3.60 -13.39 18.08
N ASN A 311 -4.38 -14.14 18.85
CA ASN A 311 -4.03 -14.52 20.22
C ASN A 311 -2.84 -15.50 20.27
N HIS A 312 -2.81 -16.50 19.40
CA HIS A 312 -1.75 -17.50 19.30
C HIS A 312 -0.40 -16.87 18.97
N LEU A 313 -0.39 -15.91 18.04
CA LEU A 313 0.81 -15.14 17.72
C LEU A 313 1.21 -14.17 18.84
N GLY A 314 0.44 -14.02 19.92
CA GLY A 314 0.78 -13.16 21.04
C GLY A 314 0.39 -11.69 20.85
N GLN A 315 -0.69 -11.43 20.11
CA GLN A 315 -1.33 -10.12 19.93
C GLN A 315 -0.34 -9.07 19.40
N TYR A 316 -0.39 -7.81 19.85
CA TYR A 316 0.69 -6.85 19.61
C TYR A 316 1.66 -6.79 20.79
N ASP A 317 2.87 -6.28 20.55
CA ASP A 317 3.81 -5.94 21.61
C ASP A 317 3.32 -4.72 22.40
N THR A 318 2.75 -4.96 23.59
CA THR A 318 2.15 -3.93 24.45
C THR A 318 3.15 -2.94 25.06
N HIS A 319 4.46 -3.19 24.93
CA HIS A 319 5.52 -2.26 25.33
C HIS A 319 5.90 -1.26 24.22
N MET A 320 5.26 -1.34 23.05
CA MET A 320 5.32 -0.27 22.06
C MET A 320 4.36 0.87 22.43
N ASP A 321 4.76 2.10 22.12
CA ASP A 321 4.03 3.30 22.53
C ASP A 321 3.39 4.03 21.37
N ILE A 322 2.19 4.56 21.61
CA ILE A 322 1.43 5.47 20.74
C ILE A 322 1.23 4.95 19.32
N TRP A 323 2.23 5.07 18.44
CA TRP A 323 2.13 4.80 17.01
C TRP A 323 3.49 4.47 16.40
N GLY A 324 3.49 3.59 15.40
CA GLY A 324 4.62 3.31 14.52
C GLY A 324 5.38 2.05 14.92
N GLY A 325 5.87 1.30 13.94
CA GLY A 325 6.66 0.08 14.15
C GLY A 325 5.82 -1.20 14.31
N GLU A 326 4.56 -1.09 14.71
CA GLU A 326 3.68 -2.23 14.96
C GLU A 326 3.35 -3.01 13.69
N ASN A 327 3.27 -2.29 12.56
CA ASN A 327 3.02 -2.87 11.25
C ASN A 327 4.19 -3.78 10.81
N PHE A 328 5.43 -3.39 11.09
CA PHE A 328 6.61 -4.23 10.84
C PHE A 328 6.68 -5.44 11.76
N GLU A 329 6.48 -5.21 13.06
CA GLU A 329 6.52 -6.29 14.07
C GLU A 329 5.51 -7.39 13.75
N LEU A 330 4.25 -7.01 13.50
CA LEU A 330 3.21 -7.98 13.13
C LEU A 330 3.53 -8.66 11.79
N SER A 331 4.01 -7.90 10.79
CA SER A 331 4.31 -8.47 9.47
C SER A 331 5.43 -9.50 9.51
N PHE A 332 6.53 -9.18 10.19
CA PHE A 332 7.65 -10.12 10.37
C PHE A 332 7.21 -11.35 11.14
N ARG A 333 6.48 -11.16 12.24
CA ARG A 333 5.97 -12.26 13.04
C ARG A 333 5.05 -13.19 12.25
N VAL A 334 4.07 -12.66 11.53
CA VAL A 334 3.15 -13.48 10.73
C VAL A 334 3.90 -14.32 9.72
N TRP A 335 4.79 -13.70 8.91
CA TRP A 335 5.56 -14.42 7.90
C TRP A 335 6.52 -15.45 8.50
N MET A 336 7.29 -15.06 9.51
CA MET A 336 8.33 -15.91 10.09
C MET A 336 7.76 -17.04 10.93
N CYS A 337 6.54 -16.89 11.46
CA CYS A 337 5.90 -17.88 12.33
C CYS A 337 4.79 -18.69 11.62
N GLY A 338 4.81 -18.74 10.29
CA GLY A 338 4.03 -19.71 9.50
C GLY A 338 2.73 -19.21 8.86
N GLY A 339 2.40 -17.92 8.99
CA GLY A 339 1.28 -17.29 8.28
C GLY A 339 1.70 -16.59 6.98
N SER A 340 0.79 -15.80 6.43
CA SER A 340 1.07 -14.98 5.25
C SER A 340 0.28 -13.68 5.25
N LEU A 341 0.80 -12.68 4.52
CA LEU A 341 0.14 -11.39 4.33
C LEU A 341 -0.31 -11.22 2.88
N GLU A 342 -1.56 -10.83 2.66
CA GLU A 342 -2.13 -10.63 1.33
C GLU A 342 -2.83 -9.26 1.19
N ILE A 343 -2.74 -8.66 0.01
CA ILE A 343 -3.54 -7.51 -0.41
C ILE A 343 -4.58 -8.01 -1.42
N LEU A 344 -5.85 -7.68 -1.19
CA LEU A 344 -6.97 -8.19 -1.99
C LEU A 344 -7.51 -7.11 -2.95
N PRO A 345 -7.32 -7.25 -4.27
CA PRO A 345 -7.73 -6.21 -5.22
C PRO A 345 -9.22 -5.88 -5.27
N CYS A 346 -10.07 -6.84 -4.92
CA CYS A 346 -11.52 -6.67 -4.88
C CYS A 346 -12.04 -6.08 -3.57
N SER A 347 -11.19 -5.97 -2.54
CA SER A 347 -11.50 -5.22 -1.32
C SER A 347 -10.88 -3.82 -1.42
N ARG A 348 -11.72 -2.79 -1.29
CA ARG A 348 -11.32 -1.37 -1.43
C ARG A 348 -11.76 -0.58 -0.20
N VAL A 349 -10.82 0.11 0.43
CA VAL A 349 -11.12 0.99 1.56
C VAL A 349 -10.38 2.31 1.36
N GLY A 350 -11.11 3.41 1.36
CA GLY A 350 -10.51 4.75 1.30
C GLY A 350 -9.97 5.14 2.67
N HIS A 351 -8.83 5.82 2.69
CA HIS A 351 -8.20 6.31 3.91
C HIS A 351 -7.73 7.77 3.72
N VAL A 352 -7.95 8.62 4.73
CA VAL A 352 -7.45 10.01 4.72
C VAL A 352 -5.96 10.03 5.02
N PHE A 353 -5.12 10.17 4.00
CA PHE A 353 -3.66 10.27 4.18
C PHE A 353 -3.27 11.69 4.60
N ARG A 354 -2.74 11.82 5.82
CA ARG A 354 -2.31 13.10 6.42
C ARG A 354 -0.80 13.29 6.24
N LYS A 355 -0.37 14.55 6.13
CA LYS A 355 1.07 14.91 6.06
C LYS A 355 1.75 14.97 7.43
N ARG A 356 0.96 15.15 8.49
CA ARG A 356 1.41 15.25 9.89
C ARG A 356 0.46 14.50 10.81
N HIS A 357 0.97 14.08 11.96
CA HIS A 357 0.15 13.54 13.04
C HIS A 357 -0.47 14.71 13.83
N PRO A 358 -1.80 14.73 14.04
CA PRO A 358 -2.46 15.80 14.79
C PRO A 358 -2.43 15.64 16.31
N TYR A 359 -1.81 14.58 16.81
CA TYR A 359 -1.81 14.22 18.23
C TYR A 359 -0.40 14.24 18.83
N ASP A 360 -0.36 14.40 20.16
CA ASP A 360 0.89 14.56 20.88
C ASP A 360 1.67 13.25 20.98
N PHE A 361 2.98 13.35 21.20
CA PHE A 361 3.84 12.23 21.56
C PHE A 361 4.57 12.61 22.83
N PRO A 362 4.30 11.96 23.99
CA PRO A 362 4.87 12.36 25.27
C PRO A 362 6.40 12.47 25.26
N GLU A 363 7.07 11.56 24.54
CA GLU A 363 8.54 11.53 24.37
C GLU A 363 8.99 12.12 23.02
N GLY A 364 8.08 12.68 22.23
CA GLY A 364 8.33 13.15 20.86
C GLY A 364 8.24 12.03 19.80
N ASN A 365 7.65 12.37 18.65
CA ASN A 365 7.34 11.42 17.57
C ASN A 365 8.56 10.58 17.14
N ALA A 366 9.70 11.22 16.90
CA ALA A 366 10.90 10.54 16.44
C ALA A 366 11.43 9.50 17.45
N LEU A 367 11.40 9.82 18.75
CA LEU A 367 11.88 8.92 19.80
C LEU A 367 10.92 7.75 20.02
N THR A 368 9.61 8.01 20.03
CA THR A 368 8.59 6.96 20.09
C THR A 368 8.71 6.00 18.91
N TYR A 369 8.85 6.52 17.70
CA TYR A 369 9.03 5.70 16.51
C TYR A 369 10.31 4.87 16.59
N ILE A 370 11.44 5.47 16.98
CA ILE A 370 12.72 4.77 17.18
C ILE A 370 12.58 3.66 18.22
N LYS A 371 11.93 3.92 19.36
CA LYS A 371 11.70 2.92 20.41
C LYS A 371 10.98 1.71 19.82
N ASN A 372 9.86 1.91 19.15
CA ASN A 372 9.05 0.83 18.60
C ASN A 372 9.76 0.06 17.48
N THR A 373 10.39 0.76 16.52
CA THR A 373 11.12 0.09 15.42
C THR A 373 12.35 -0.66 15.93
N ARG A 374 12.99 -0.19 17.00
CA ARG A 374 14.07 -0.95 17.67
C ARG A 374 13.57 -2.23 18.30
N ARG A 375 12.43 -2.21 18.98
CA ARG A 375 11.84 -3.43 19.54
C ARG A 375 11.57 -4.46 18.44
N ALA A 376 11.01 -4.02 17.30
CA ALA A 376 10.82 -4.88 16.14
C ALA A 376 12.15 -5.42 15.59
N ALA A 377 13.15 -4.55 15.38
CA ALA A 377 14.45 -4.95 14.83
C ALA A 377 15.22 -5.92 15.73
N GLU A 378 15.26 -5.66 17.04
CA GLU A 378 16.00 -6.49 18.00
C GLU A 378 15.39 -7.88 18.17
N VAL A 379 14.07 -8.01 18.06
CA VAL A 379 13.38 -9.29 18.20
C VAL A 379 13.38 -10.08 16.90
N TRP A 380 13.19 -9.43 15.75
CA TRP A 380 12.83 -10.12 14.50
C TRP A 380 13.90 -10.09 13.42
N MET A 381 14.84 -9.13 13.43
CA MET A 381 15.76 -8.95 12.28
C MET A 381 17.11 -9.67 12.42
N ASP A 382 17.36 -10.42 13.48
CA ASP A 382 18.62 -11.16 13.70
C ASP A 382 19.86 -10.26 13.47
N GLU A 383 20.86 -10.73 12.71
CA GLU A 383 22.04 -9.95 12.30
C GLU A 383 21.70 -8.77 11.38
N TYR A 384 20.57 -8.80 10.66
CA TYR A 384 20.17 -7.75 9.72
C TYR A 384 19.78 -6.44 10.41
N LYS A 385 19.57 -6.44 11.73
CA LYS A 385 19.38 -5.22 12.51
C LYS A 385 20.56 -4.24 12.37
N GLN A 386 21.75 -4.72 12.00
CA GLN A 386 22.89 -3.85 11.70
C GLN A 386 22.59 -2.87 10.57
N TYR A 387 21.87 -3.29 9.52
CA TYR A 387 21.47 -2.41 8.42
C TYR A 387 20.48 -1.34 8.87
N TYR A 388 19.60 -1.68 9.80
CA TYR A 388 18.74 -0.71 10.44
C TYR A 388 19.53 0.34 11.22
N TYR A 389 20.50 -0.10 12.01
CA TYR A 389 21.37 0.83 12.76
C TYR A 389 22.29 1.66 11.85
N SER A 390 22.71 1.13 10.69
CA SER A 390 23.45 1.90 9.69
C SER A 390 22.57 2.94 8.99
N ALA A 391 21.32 2.58 8.65
CA ALA A 391 20.37 3.49 8.01
C ALA A 391 19.82 4.54 8.98
N ARG A 392 19.76 4.23 10.28
CA ARG A 392 19.30 5.14 11.33
C ARG A 392 20.27 5.13 12.53
N PRO A 393 21.44 5.78 12.43
CA PRO A 393 22.43 5.80 13.51
C PRO A 393 21.91 6.41 14.82
N SER A 394 20.97 7.35 14.75
CA SER A 394 20.32 7.97 15.91
C SER A 394 19.54 6.98 16.78
N ALA A 395 19.23 5.78 16.26
CA ALA A 395 18.62 4.71 17.03
C ALA A 395 19.62 4.05 17.97
N GLN A 396 20.93 4.08 17.71
CA GLN A 396 21.95 3.44 18.56
C GLN A 396 21.97 4.08 19.96
N GLY A 397 22.12 3.25 21.00
CA GLY A 397 22.21 3.71 22.39
C GLY A 397 20.90 4.19 23.04
N LYS A 398 19.80 4.32 22.30
CA LYS A 398 18.48 4.67 22.88
C LYS A 398 17.88 3.53 23.72
N ALA A 399 17.04 3.84 24.70
CA ALA A 399 16.33 2.80 25.45
C ALA A 399 15.14 2.27 24.62
N TYR A 400 14.89 0.96 24.67
CA TYR A 400 13.73 0.33 24.02
C TYR A 400 12.96 -0.64 24.95
N GLY A 401 13.34 -0.67 26.23
CA GLY A 401 12.74 -1.54 27.24
C GLY A 401 13.11 -3.02 27.08
N SER A 402 12.58 -3.87 27.95
CA SER A 402 12.80 -5.32 27.87
C SER A 402 12.08 -5.93 26.68
N ILE A 403 12.75 -6.85 25.98
CA ILE A 403 12.20 -7.64 24.87
C ILE A 403 12.14 -9.13 25.20
N ALA A 404 12.43 -9.52 26.46
CA ALA A 404 12.56 -10.91 26.86
C ALA A 404 11.32 -11.77 26.54
N GLU A 405 10.13 -11.23 26.79
CA GLU A 405 8.86 -11.90 26.49
C GLU A 405 8.67 -12.15 24.98
N ARG A 406 9.00 -11.16 24.15
CA ARG A 406 8.87 -11.26 22.68
C ARG A 406 9.89 -12.24 22.11
N THR A 407 11.11 -12.25 22.63
CA THR A 407 12.14 -13.25 22.27
C THR A 407 11.77 -14.67 22.74
N ALA A 408 11.15 -14.81 23.92
CA ALA A 408 10.63 -16.09 24.38
C ALA A 408 9.46 -16.58 23.52
N LEU A 409 8.54 -15.69 23.13
CA LEU A 409 7.45 -15.98 22.22
C LEU A 409 7.96 -16.45 20.85
N ARG A 410 8.94 -15.75 20.26
CA ARG A 410 9.54 -16.15 18.98
C ARG A 410 10.14 -17.56 19.03
N ARG A 411 10.78 -17.92 20.15
CA ARG A 411 11.29 -19.29 20.37
C ARG A 411 10.17 -20.30 20.54
N LYS A 412 9.13 -19.97 21.32
CA LYS A 412 7.96 -20.83 21.56
C LYS A 412 7.23 -21.19 20.27
N LEU A 413 7.09 -20.22 19.36
CA LEU A 413 6.44 -20.39 18.06
C LEU A 413 7.33 -21.05 17.00
N ASN A 414 8.59 -21.36 17.33
CA ASN A 414 9.58 -21.95 16.41
C ASN A 414 9.69 -21.19 15.07
N CYS A 415 9.73 -19.85 15.14
CA CYS A 415 9.73 -19.01 13.95
C CYS A 415 11.04 -19.13 13.16
N LYS A 416 10.93 -18.98 11.84
CA LYS A 416 12.06 -18.95 10.90
C LYS A 416 13.01 -17.78 11.20
N PRO A 417 14.29 -17.87 10.79
CA PRO A 417 15.23 -16.74 10.89
C PRO A 417 14.88 -15.64 9.88
N PHE A 418 15.32 -14.41 10.14
CA PHE A 418 15.07 -13.27 9.25
C PHE A 418 15.72 -13.45 7.87
N ARG A 419 16.83 -14.19 7.80
CA ARG A 419 17.41 -14.63 6.53
C ARG A 419 16.40 -15.35 5.63
N TRP A 420 15.60 -16.26 6.19
CA TRP A 420 14.56 -16.95 5.43
C TRP A 420 13.51 -15.96 4.92
N TYR A 421 13.12 -14.98 5.74
CA TYR A 421 12.20 -13.92 5.32
C TYR A 421 12.75 -13.12 4.13
N MET A 422 14.03 -12.74 4.18
CA MET A 422 14.68 -12.04 3.08
C MET A 422 14.75 -12.88 1.80
N GLU A 423 15.04 -14.18 1.91
CA GLU A 423 15.19 -15.06 0.74
C GLU A 423 13.83 -15.46 0.12
N ASN A 424 12.77 -15.60 0.93
CA ASN A 424 11.50 -16.20 0.50
C ASN A 424 10.33 -15.23 0.44
N VAL A 425 10.36 -14.14 1.21
CA VAL A 425 9.26 -13.17 1.31
C VAL A 425 9.63 -11.86 0.65
N TYR A 426 10.85 -11.35 0.87
CA TYR A 426 11.27 -10.05 0.33
C TYR A 426 12.67 -10.03 -0.31
N PRO A 427 12.91 -10.86 -1.37
CA PRO A 427 14.21 -10.96 -2.03
C PRO A 427 14.62 -9.69 -2.78
N GLU A 428 13.68 -8.81 -3.09
CA GLU A 428 13.96 -7.57 -3.82
C GLU A 428 14.55 -6.46 -2.93
N LEU A 429 14.46 -6.61 -1.59
CA LEU A 429 15.10 -5.69 -0.66
C LEU A 429 16.62 -5.86 -0.71
N ARG A 430 17.27 -4.99 -1.48
CA ARG A 430 18.72 -5.04 -1.69
C ARG A 430 19.47 -4.88 -0.37
N VAL A 431 20.21 -5.91 0.00
CA VAL A 431 21.25 -5.82 1.03
C VAL A 431 22.42 -5.06 0.41
N ILE A 432 22.73 -3.87 0.92
CA ILE A 432 23.95 -3.18 0.54
C ILE A 432 25.09 -3.95 1.22
N SER A 433 25.94 -4.63 0.46
CA SER A 433 27.17 -5.21 1.01
C SER A 433 28.01 -4.08 1.59
N VAL A 434 27.89 -3.86 2.89
CA VAL A 434 28.84 -3.07 3.64
C VAL A 434 30.09 -3.94 3.74
N CYS A 435 31.14 -3.60 2.99
CA CYS A 435 32.47 -4.15 3.25
C CYS A 435 32.78 -3.93 4.73
N LEU A 436 32.80 -5.00 5.52
CA LEU A 436 33.10 -5.00 6.95
C LEU A 436 34.62 -4.80 7.21
N PHE A 437 35.29 -3.99 6.39
CA PHE A 437 36.66 -3.54 6.65
C PHE A 437 36.62 -2.04 6.93
N PRO A 438 36.75 -1.61 8.20
CA PRO A 438 36.91 -0.21 8.52
C PRO A 438 38.29 0.23 7.99
N ARG A 439 38.27 1.15 7.01
CA ARG A 439 39.38 2.03 6.62
C ARG A 439 40.81 1.48 6.86
N LEU A 440 41.36 0.79 5.86
CA LEU A 440 42.70 1.15 5.41
C LEU A 440 42.57 1.90 4.09
N SER A 441 43.35 2.98 3.98
CA SER A 441 43.47 3.94 2.88
C SER A 441 43.46 3.31 1.47
N PRO A 442 43.12 4.07 0.42
CA PRO A 442 42.80 3.52 -0.88
C PRO A 442 44.11 3.10 -1.55
N LEU A 443 44.31 1.80 -1.77
CA LEU A 443 45.01 1.30 -2.95
C LEU A 443 44.87 -0.23 -3.00
N VAL A 444 44.29 -0.71 -4.11
CA VAL A 444 44.34 -2.09 -4.60
C VAL A 444 43.53 -3.14 -3.83
N CYS A 445 42.38 -3.52 -4.39
CA CYS A 445 41.73 -4.80 -4.09
C CYS A 445 42.53 -5.93 -4.75
N VAL A 446 43.39 -6.61 -3.98
CA VAL A 446 43.83 -7.98 -4.30
C VAL A 446 43.05 -8.92 -3.38
N GLY A 447 42.15 -9.71 -3.96
CA GLY A 447 41.43 -10.74 -3.22
C GLY A 447 42.40 -11.85 -2.82
N VAL A 448 42.73 -11.92 -1.53
CA VAL A 448 43.38 -13.09 -0.93
C VAL A 448 42.30 -13.92 -0.24
N CYS A 449 41.96 -15.04 -0.85
CA CYS A 449 41.16 -16.08 -0.20
C CYS A 449 42.06 -16.82 0.79
N VAL A 450 41.94 -16.52 2.09
CA VAL A 450 42.57 -17.35 3.13
C VAL A 450 41.61 -18.47 3.48
N TRP A 451 41.82 -19.63 2.86
CA TRP A 451 41.36 -20.89 3.42
C TRP A 451 42.25 -21.18 4.64
N ALA A 452 41.63 -21.21 5.82
CA ALA A 452 42.29 -21.61 7.05
C ALA A 452 42.56 -23.12 7.01
N TRP A 453 43.75 -23.51 6.54
CA TRP A 453 44.35 -24.81 6.83
C TRP A 453 45.65 -24.55 7.57
N ALA A 454 45.65 -24.94 8.85
CA ALA A 454 46.84 -24.95 9.69
C ALA A 454 47.81 -26.01 9.17
N CYS A 455 49.00 -25.59 8.73
CA CYS A 455 50.16 -26.47 8.57
C CYS A 455 51.40 -25.73 9.04
N VAL A 456 52.02 -26.28 10.08
CA VAL A 456 53.33 -25.88 10.60
C VAL A 456 54.38 -26.36 9.60
N CYS A 457 55.08 -25.44 8.94
CA CYS A 457 56.20 -25.76 8.06
C CYS A 457 57.52 -25.58 8.83
N VAL A 458 58.23 -26.68 9.08
CA VAL A 458 59.67 -26.64 9.37
C VAL A 458 60.38 -26.58 8.03
N CYS A 459 61.10 -25.48 7.83
CA CYS A 459 61.88 -25.19 6.63
C CYS A 459 63.12 -26.10 6.58
N VAL A 460 63.30 -26.86 5.50
CA VAL A 460 64.63 -27.29 5.04
C VAL A 460 64.75 -26.93 3.57
N CYS A 461 65.63 -25.97 3.31
CA CYS A 461 65.93 -25.43 2.00
C CYS A 461 66.73 -26.45 1.18
N VAL A 462 66.30 -26.77 -0.04
CA VAL A 462 67.23 -27.08 -1.14
C VAL A 462 66.71 -26.44 -2.42
N CYS A 463 67.46 -25.46 -2.88
CA CYS A 463 67.28 -24.78 -4.15
C CYS A 463 67.72 -25.71 -5.30
N VAL A 464 66.82 -26.09 -6.21
CA VAL A 464 67.18 -26.37 -7.60
C VAL A 464 66.06 -25.90 -8.52
N CYS A 465 66.38 -24.89 -9.32
CA CYS A 465 65.56 -24.31 -10.35
C CYS A 465 65.51 -25.25 -11.57
N VAL A 466 64.34 -25.79 -11.97
CA VAL A 466 64.10 -26.23 -13.37
C VAL A 466 62.61 -26.08 -13.77
N CYS A 467 62.35 -24.97 -14.47
CA CYS A 467 61.53 -24.84 -15.69
C CYS A 467 60.03 -25.18 -15.70
N VAL A 468 59.25 -24.10 -15.55
CA VAL A 468 57.90 -23.89 -16.08
C VAL A 468 57.94 -23.81 -17.61
N CYS A 469 57.94 -24.94 -18.33
CA CYS A 469 57.91 -24.92 -19.80
C CYS A 469 57.06 -26.03 -20.47
N VAL A 470 56.40 -26.93 -19.73
CA VAL A 470 55.68 -28.07 -20.34
C VAL A 470 54.16 -27.82 -20.50
N CYS A 471 53.59 -26.87 -19.76
CA CYS A 471 52.13 -26.72 -19.69
C CYS A 471 51.53 -25.86 -20.82
N VAL A 472 52.33 -24.99 -21.47
CA VAL A 472 51.83 -24.08 -22.53
C VAL A 472 51.76 -24.78 -23.89
N CYS A 473 52.60 -25.79 -24.12
CA CYS A 473 52.73 -26.46 -25.42
C CYS A 473 51.62 -27.48 -25.71
N VAL A 474 51.02 -28.08 -24.68
CA VAL A 474 49.94 -29.08 -24.85
C VAL A 474 48.59 -28.41 -25.16
N TRP A 475 48.37 -27.18 -24.67
CA TRP A 475 47.09 -26.49 -24.81
C TRP A 475 46.90 -25.85 -26.20
N LEU A 476 47.99 -25.41 -26.84
CA LEU A 476 47.97 -24.87 -28.21
C LEU A 476 47.77 -25.96 -29.28
N LEU A 477 48.22 -27.20 -29.03
CA LEU A 477 48.08 -28.30 -30.00
C LEU A 477 46.63 -28.83 -30.08
N LEU A 478 45.89 -28.81 -28.97
CA LEU A 478 44.50 -29.30 -28.90
C LEU A 478 43.47 -28.30 -29.48
N LEU A 479 43.78 -27.00 -29.46
CA LEU A 479 42.95 -25.97 -30.09
C LEU A 479 43.09 -25.92 -31.61
N LEU A 480 44.24 -26.32 -32.16
CA LEU A 480 44.45 -26.37 -33.62
C LEU A 480 43.87 -27.65 -34.26
N LEU A 481 43.83 -28.77 -33.53
CA LEU A 481 43.27 -30.03 -34.02
C LEU A 481 41.72 -30.08 -33.98
N SER A 482 41.07 -29.25 -33.17
CA SER A 482 39.60 -29.16 -33.12
C SER A 482 39.02 -28.20 -34.16
N TRP A 483 39.81 -27.27 -34.70
CA TRP A 483 39.38 -26.34 -35.74
C TRP A 483 39.40 -26.94 -37.16
N GLN A 484 40.19 -27.99 -37.37
CA GLN A 484 40.30 -28.67 -38.67
C GLN A 484 39.20 -29.71 -38.91
N TYR A 485 38.49 -30.17 -37.87
CA TYR A 485 37.41 -31.16 -37.97
C TYR A 485 36.02 -30.56 -38.27
N VAL A 486 35.80 -29.27 -37.99
CA VAL A 486 34.50 -28.60 -38.22
C VAL A 486 34.36 -28.06 -39.65
N VAL A 487 35.44 -27.97 -40.42
CA VAL A 487 35.45 -27.39 -41.77
C VAL A 487 35.25 -28.44 -42.89
N LEU A 488 35.24 -29.75 -42.58
CA LEU A 488 35.23 -30.81 -43.59
C LEU A 488 33.92 -31.63 -43.74
N LEU A 489 32.84 -31.26 -43.07
CA LEU A 489 31.51 -31.86 -43.31
C LEU A 489 30.43 -30.78 -43.35
N GLY A 490 30.35 -30.05 -44.47
CA GLY A 490 29.33 -29.02 -44.62
C GLY A 490 29.29 -28.35 -45.97
N ASN A 491 29.48 -29.09 -47.08
CA ASN A 491 29.03 -28.59 -48.38
C ASN A 491 28.81 -29.73 -49.37
N THR A 492 27.55 -30.10 -49.63
CA THR A 492 26.92 -30.16 -50.96
C THR A 492 25.56 -30.88 -50.89
N ASN A 493 24.59 -30.30 -51.61
CA ASN A 493 23.27 -30.82 -52.00
C ASN A 493 22.06 -30.40 -51.14
N GLY A 494 21.22 -29.55 -51.73
CA GLY A 494 19.89 -29.21 -51.22
C GLY A 494 19.35 -27.89 -51.75
N ILE A 495 19.24 -27.75 -53.07
CA ILE A 495 18.41 -26.72 -53.70
C ILE A 495 16.93 -27.02 -53.38
N LEU A 496 16.16 -25.93 -53.23
CA LEU A 496 14.70 -25.81 -53.10
C LEU A 496 14.10 -25.86 -51.68
N GLN A 497 13.18 -24.90 -51.47
CA GLN A 497 12.28 -24.71 -50.32
C GLN A 497 12.86 -23.95 -49.11
N ILE A 498 12.66 -22.62 -49.11
CA ILE A 498 11.81 -21.87 -48.15
C ILE A 498 12.15 -20.38 -48.32
N GLN A 499 11.45 -19.74 -49.25
CA GLN A 499 11.18 -18.31 -49.17
C GLN A 499 10.14 -18.11 -48.07
N MET A 500 10.54 -17.50 -46.96
CA MET A 500 9.80 -16.50 -46.17
C MET A 500 10.38 -16.44 -44.76
N MET A 501 10.51 -15.21 -44.22
CA MET A 501 10.85 -14.87 -42.82
C MET A 501 12.33 -14.72 -42.42
N ARG A 502 13.08 -13.85 -43.11
CA ARG A 502 14.12 -13.03 -42.43
C ARG A 502 14.18 -11.63 -43.05
N GLY A 503 13.31 -10.75 -42.55
CA GLY A 503 13.19 -9.38 -43.05
C GLY A 503 12.76 -8.34 -42.03
N THR A 504 12.81 -8.59 -40.72
CA THR A 504 12.40 -7.61 -39.70
C THR A 504 13.00 -7.95 -38.34
N ASP A 505 14.25 -7.57 -38.05
CA ASP A 505 14.70 -7.54 -36.65
C ASP A 505 15.83 -6.54 -36.34
N GLY A 506 16.63 -6.13 -37.34
CA GLY A 506 17.70 -5.14 -37.12
C GLY A 506 17.24 -3.70 -36.90
N LYS A 507 16.05 -3.30 -37.37
CA LYS A 507 15.55 -1.91 -37.26
C LYS A 507 14.81 -1.65 -35.94
N THR A 508 14.08 -2.64 -35.42
CA THR A 508 13.26 -2.52 -34.20
C THR A 508 14.13 -2.38 -32.95
N GLN A 509 15.24 -3.11 -32.87
CA GLN A 509 16.17 -3.07 -31.74
C GLN A 509 16.94 -1.74 -31.63
N LYS A 510 17.27 -1.11 -32.77
CA LYS A 510 17.90 0.22 -32.81
C LYS A 510 16.94 1.35 -32.42
N VAL A 511 15.66 1.25 -32.79
CA VAL A 511 14.63 2.23 -32.41
C VAL A 511 14.29 2.11 -30.91
N MET A 512 14.17 0.90 -30.35
CA MET A 512 13.95 0.71 -28.91
C MET A 512 15.12 1.23 -28.06
N LYS A 513 16.38 0.97 -28.45
CA LYS A 513 17.55 1.49 -27.72
C LYS A 513 17.64 3.02 -27.78
N ARG A 514 17.23 3.63 -28.90
CA ARG A 514 17.20 5.10 -29.06
C ARG A 514 16.12 5.74 -28.19
N ASN A 515 14.89 5.21 -28.20
CA ASN A 515 13.81 5.71 -27.34
C ASN A 515 14.11 5.55 -25.85
N LYS A 516 14.72 4.43 -25.44
CA LYS A 516 15.12 4.18 -24.04
C LYS A 516 16.21 5.13 -23.54
N LYS A 517 17.06 5.66 -24.43
CA LYS A 517 18.06 6.68 -24.10
C LYS A 517 17.41 8.06 -23.96
N THR A 518 16.47 8.39 -24.85
CA THR A 518 15.74 9.66 -24.83
C THR A 518 14.81 9.78 -23.62
N ASP A 519 14.16 8.70 -23.20
CA ASP A 519 13.30 8.70 -22.00
C ASP A 519 14.10 8.85 -20.70
N ARG A 520 15.29 8.22 -20.63
CA ARG A 520 16.21 8.41 -19.49
C ARG A 520 16.76 9.83 -19.40
N GLU A 521 17.01 10.49 -20.52
CA GLU A 521 17.44 11.89 -20.55
C GLU A 521 16.31 12.83 -20.10
N ARG A 522 15.06 12.59 -20.54
CA ARG A 522 13.88 13.33 -20.09
C ARG A 522 13.59 13.17 -18.60
N GLU A 523 13.80 11.98 -18.05
CA GLU A 523 13.60 11.70 -16.63
C GLU A 523 14.63 12.42 -15.76
N ARG A 524 15.90 12.45 -16.19
CA ARG A 524 16.97 13.22 -15.53
C ARG A 524 16.72 14.73 -15.57
N GLU A 525 16.14 15.24 -16.66
CA GLU A 525 15.82 16.67 -16.79
C GLU A 525 14.67 17.06 -15.85
N ARG A 526 13.63 16.23 -15.73
CA ARG A 526 12.53 16.41 -14.76
C ARG A 526 13.01 16.35 -13.31
N GLU A 527 13.99 15.50 -13.02
CA GLU A 527 14.56 15.40 -11.67
C GLU A 527 15.36 16.66 -11.30
N ARG A 528 16.14 17.20 -12.23
CA ARG A 528 16.84 18.48 -12.06
C ARG A 528 15.89 19.67 -11.90
N GLU A 529 14.76 19.66 -12.59
CA GLU A 529 13.74 20.70 -12.47
C GLU A 529 13.07 20.67 -11.09
N ARG A 530 12.73 19.48 -10.59
CA ARG A 530 12.21 19.30 -9.22
C ARG A 530 13.21 19.72 -8.15
N GLU A 531 14.49 19.50 -8.37
CA GLU A 531 15.54 19.90 -7.43
C GLU A 531 15.67 21.43 -7.36
N ARG A 532 15.64 22.11 -8.52
CA ARG A 532 15.61 23.58 -8.60
C ARG A 532 14.36 24.18 -7.95
N GLU A 533 13.21 23.51 -8.08
CA GLU A 533 11.95 23.96 -7.46
C GLU A 533 12.02 23.85 -5.92
N ARG A 534 12.57 22.75 -5.40
CA ARG A 534 12.83 22.59 -3.95
C ARG A 534 13.81 23.62 -3.40
N GLU A 535 14.82 23.99 -4.19
CA GLU A 535 15.79 25.01 -3.79
C GLU A 535 15.16 26.40 -3.71
N ARG A 536 14.34 26.77 -4.70
CA ARG A 536 13.55 28.02 -4.68
C ARG A 536 12.57 28.07 -3.52
N GLU A 537 11.96 26.94 -3.17
CA GLU A 537 11.03 26.86 -2.04
C GLU A 537 11.75 27.08 -0.69
N ARG A 538 12.94 26.47 -0.51
CA ARG A 538 13.79 26.71 0.67
C ARG A 538 14.24 28.17 0.77
N GLU A 539 14.52 28.81 -0.35
CA GLU A 539 14.92 30.23 -0.37
C GLU A 539 13.76 31.14 0.04
N ARG A 540 12.55 30.89 -0.45
CA ARG A 540 11.32 31.59 -0.02
C ARG A 540 11.01 31.38 1.47
N GLU A 541 11.27 30.19 1.99
CA GLU A 541 11.08 29.90 3.41
C GLU A 541 12.05 30.69 4.30
N ARG A 542 13.33 30.77 3.91
CA ARG A 542 14.33 31.61 4.59
C ARG A 542 13.96 33.10 4.54
N GLU A 543 13.39 33.57 3.43
CA GLU A 543 12.96 34.96 3.30
C GLU A 543 11.79 35.28 4.23
N ARG A 544 10.80 34.39 4.33
CA ARG A 544 9.69 34.51 5.29
C ARG A 544 10.15 34.48 6.74
N GLU A 545 11.16 33.67 7.05
CA GLU A 545 11.73 33.59 8.40
C GLU A 545 12.41 34.92 8.79
N ARG A 546 13.18 35.51 7.87
CA ARG A 546 13.78 36.85 8.06
C ARG A 546 12.74 37.94 8.23
N GLU A 547 11.62 37.86 7.51
CA GLU A 547 10.53 38.83 7.62
C GLU A 547 9.84 38.76 9.00
N ARG A 548 9.59 37.55 9.50
CA ARG A 548 9.06 37.32 10.86
C ARG A 548 10.01 37.81 11.95
N GLU A 549 11.32 37.66 11.74
CA GLU A 549 12.32 38.14 12.70
C GLU A 549 12.33 39.67 12.78
N ARG A 550 12.24 40.36 11.63
CA ARG A 550 12.09 41.83 11.58
C ARG A 550 10.80 42.32 12.21
N GLU A 551 9.71 41.57 12.06
CA GLU A 551 8.42 41.92 12.68
C GLU A 551 8.48 41.83 14.20
N ARG A 552 9.10 40.76 14.73
CA ARG A 552 9.35 40.61 16.18
C ARG A 552 10.26 41.70 16.73
N GLU A 553 11.25 42.14 15.96
CA GLU A 553 12.15 43.22 16.35
C GLU A 553 11.39 44.55 16.45
N ARG A 554 10.50 44.84 15.49
CA ARG A 554 9.61 46.03 15.52
C ARG A 554 8.61 45.99 16.68
N GLU A 555 8.09 44.82 17.04
CA GLU A 555 7.23 44.66 18.21
C GLU A 555 7.99 44.96 19.51
N ARG A 556 9.21 44.43 19.65
CA ARG A 556 10.08 44.73 20.81
C ARG A 556 10.40 46.22 20.91
N GLU A 557 10.74 46.87 19.80
CA GLU A 557 10.96 48.32 19.77
C GLU A 557 9.72 49.13 20.14
N ARG A 558 8.52 48.65 19.75
CA ARG A 558 7.24 49.28 20.11
C ARG A 558 6.98 49.13 21.61
N ASP A 559 7.19 47.95 22.17
CA ASP A 559 6.99 47.67 23.59
C ASP A 559 7.98 48.47 24.47
N GLU A 560 9.25 48.55 24.07
CA GLU A 560 10.24 49.41 24.74
C GLU A 560 9.89 50.91 24.67
N ARG A 561 9.21 51.35 23.60
CA ARG A 561 8.72 52.73 23.48
C ARG A 561 7.55 53.00 24.43
N LEU A 562 6.61 52.06 24.54
CA LEU A 562 5.49 52.14 25.47
C LEU A 562 5.97 52.20 26.92
N ASP A 563 6.98 51.41 27.27
CA ASP A 563 7.54 51.36 28.64
C ASP A 563 8.32 52.63 29.02
N ARG A 564 8.82 53.40 28.05
CA ARG A 564 9.44 54.73 28.30
C ARG A 564 8.46 55.89 28.37
N THR A 565 7.18 55.66 28.07
CA THR A 565 6.15 56.72 28.05
C THR A 565 5.20 56.65 29.26
N VAL A 566 5.46 55.71 30.18
CA VAL A 566 4.87 55.59 31.53
C VAL A 566 5.92 56.04 32.53
#